data_AF-A0A8T7LL26-F1
#
_entry.id   AF-A0A8T7LL26-F1
#
_cell.length_a   1.000
_cell.length_b   1.000
_cell.length_c   1.000
_cell.angle_alpha   90.00
_cell.angle_beta   90.00
_cell.angle_gamma   90.00
#
_symmetry.space_group_name_H-M   'P 1'
#
loop_
_entity.id
_entity.type
_entity.pdbx_description
1 polymer ?
#
loop_
_entity_poly.entity_id
_entity_poly.type
_entity_poly.pdbx_seq_one_letter_code
_entity_poly.pdbx_strand_id
1 'polypeptide(L)' 'METTPCPKCNQPMDEGRLSVSGGTIGYVSQKQKGMVRQVTVIEQARACPNCGYVELYLDPKTLKQRLG' A
#
# COMPACT_ATOMS: atom_id res chain seq x y z
N MET A 1 -18.34 2.04 -12.46
CA MET A 1 -17.15 1.83 -11.61
C MET A 1 -17.51 2.35 -10.24
N GLU A 2 -17.49 1.52 -9.21
CA GLU A 2 -17.74 1.98 -7.84
C GLU A 2 -16.53 2.79 -7.37
N THR A 3 -16.71 4.08 -7.13
CA THR A 3 -15.66 4.95 -6.59
C THR A 3 -15.55 4.70 -5.09
N THR A 4 -14.42 4.14 -4.65
CA THR A 4 -14.16 3.99 -3.21
C THR A 4 -13.96 5.37 -2.59
N PRO A 5 -14.73 5.75 -1.56
CA PRO A 5 -14.61 7.06 -0.93
C PRO A 5 -13.37 7.13 -0.02
N CYS A 6 -12.79 8.33 0.07
CA CYS A 6 -11.64 8.60 0.93
C CYS A 6 -12.02 8.45 2.41
N PRO A 7 -11.30 7.63 3.21
CA PRO A 7 -11.62 7.42 4.62
C PRO A 7 -11.35 8.65 5.50
N LYS A 8 -10.76 9.72 4.96
CA LYS A 8 -10.46 10.96 5.69
C LYS A 8 -11.44 12.10 5.42
N CYS A 9 -11.98 12.21 4.20
CA CYS A 9 -12.86 13.32 3.82
C CYS A 9 -14.09 12.91 3.01
N ASN A 10 -14.30 11.60 2.82
CA ASN A 10 -15.44 11.01 2.10
C ASN A 10 -15.60 11.42 0.63
N GLN A 11 -14.60 12.08 0.03
CA GLN A 11 -14.55 12.40 -1.40
C GLN A 11 -14.03 11.21 -2.23
N PRO A 12 -14.36 11.13 -3.53
CA PRO A 12 -13.85 10.07 -4.41
C PRO A 12 -12.31 9.98 -4.40
N MET A 13 -11.80 8.75 -4.52
CA MET A 13 -10.37 8.50 -4.69
C MET A 13 -10.04 8.13 -6.13
N ASP A 14 -8.85 8.54 -6.57
CA ASP A 14 -8.24 8.17 -7.85
C ASP A 14 -7.40 6.89 -7.68
N GLU A 15 -7.45 6.00 -8.66
CA GLU A 15 -6.70 4.75 -8.66
C GLU A 15 -5.42 4.88 -9.50
N GLY A 16 -4.30 4.42 -8.97
CA GLY A 16 -3.02 4.53 -9.65
C GLY A 16 -1.98 3.53 -9.15
N ARG A 17 -0.74 3.76 -9.59
CA ARG A 17 0.44 2.98 -9.21
C ARG A 17 1.49 3.90 -8.62
N LEU A 18 2.23 3.38 -7.65
CA LEU A 18 3.44 4.06 -7.20
C LEU A 18 4.51 3.94 -8.29
N SER A 19 5.22 5.04 -8.54
CA SER A 19 6.42 5.06 -9.39
C SER A 19 7.58 5.61 -8.59
N VAL A 20 8.69 4.89 -8.59
CA VAL A 20 9.96 5.34 -8.01
C VAL A 20 11.05 5.17 -9.05
N SER A 21 11.86 6.21 -9.22
CA SER A 21 13.11 6.12 -9.96
C SER A 21 14.17 5.43 -9.09
N GLY A 22 14.48 4.17 -9.41
CA GLY A 22 15.66 3.48 -8.87
C GLY A 22 15.50 2.72 -7.55
N GLY A 23 14.28 2.35 -7.15
CA GLY A 23 14.06 1.60 -5.91
C GLY A 23 12.69 0.96 -5.77
N THR A 24 12.54 0.14 -4.73
CA THR A 24 11.30 -0.55 -4.39
C THR A 24 10.63 0.15 -3.21
N ILE A 25 9.35 0.52 -3.36
CA ILE A 25 8.51 0.89 -2.22
C ILE A 25 7.90 -0.38 -1.64
N GLY A 26 8.02 -0.56 -0.32
CA GLY A 26 7.36 -1.66 0.35
C GLY A 26 7.19 -1.49 1.84
N TYR A 27 6.43 -2.41 2.41
CA TYR A 27 6.09 -2.50 3.82
C TYR A 27 6.90 -3.58 4.51
N VAL A 28 7.41 -3.27 5.70
CA VAL A 28 8.04 -4.22 6.61
C VAL A 28 7.24 -4.26 7.90
N SER A 29 6.69 -5.42 8.24
CA SER A 29 5.93 -5.56 9.48
C SER A 29 6.85 -5.74 10.68
N GLN A 30 6.49 -5.12 11.80
CA GLN A 30 7.15 -5.42 13.08
C GLN A 30 6.84 -6.83 13.60
N LYS A 31 5.81 -7.49 13.05
CA LYS A 31 5.41 -8.85 13.43
C LYS A 31 6.23 -9.95 12.74
N GLN A 32 7.09 -9.60 11.77
CA GLN A 32 7.92 -10.61 11.08
C GLN A 32 8.87 -11.28 12.07
N LYS A 33 8.91 -12.61 12.04
CA LYS A 33 9.80 -13.43 12.88
C LYS A 33 11.05 -13.82 12.05
N GLY A 34 12.24 -13.67 12.63
CA GLY A 34 13.52 -14.00 11.99
C GLY A 34 14.50 -12.83 11.94
N MET A 35 15.79 -13.11 11.71
CA MET A 35 16.85 -12.08 11.68
C MET A 35 16.79 -11.20 10.43
N VAL A 36 16.28 -11.73 9.31
CA VAL A 36 16.16 -10.99 8.04
C VAL A 36 14.71 -10.57 7.83
N ARG A 37 14.46 -9.26 7.84
CA ARG A 37 13.15 -8.69 7.51
C ARG A 37 12.96 -8.66 6.00
N GLN A 38 11.80 -9.12 5.53
CA GLN A 38 11.47 -9.18 4.11
C GLN A 38 10.47 -8.08 3.73
N VAL A 39 10.71 -7.38 2.62
CA VAL A 39 9.91 -6.23 2.18
C VAL A 39 8.72 -6.64 1.32
N THR A 40 7.49 -6.28 1.70
CA THR A 40 6.26 -6.42 0.89
C THR A 40 6.08 -5.26 -0.06
N VAL A 41 6.32 -5.53 -1.34
CA VAL A 41 6.18 -4.58 -2.43
C VAL A 41 4.74 -4.09 -2.47
N ILE A 42 4.59 -2.78 -2.63
CA ILE A 42 3.31 -2.12 -2.83
C ILE A 42 3.12 -1.98 -4.33
N GLU A 43 2.06 -2.58 -4.87
CA GLU A 43 1.82 -2.62 -6.32
C GLU A 43 0.73 -1.64 -6.76
N GLN A 44 -0.22 -1.33 -5.87
CA GLN A 44 -1.37 -0.49 -6.16
C GLN A 44 -1.53 0.58 -5.10
N ALA A 45 -2.03 1.74 -5.52
CA ALA A 45 -2.32 2.85 -4.64
C ALA A 45 -3.61 3.55 -5.06
N ARG A 46 -4.24 4.22 -4.10
CA ARG A 46 -5.29 5.19 -4.35
C ARG A 46 -4.92 6.51 -3.71
N ALA A 47 -5.16 7.61 -4.41
CA ALA A 47 -4.90 8.95 -3.91
C ALA A 47 -6.20 9.75 -3.87
N CYS A 48 -6.44 10.45 -2.77
CA CYS A 48 -7.53 11.41 -2.67
C CYS A 48 -7.04 12.77 -3.20
N PRO A 49 -7.55 13.26 -4.34
CA PRO A 49 -7.12 14.54 -4.88
C PRO A 49 -7.59 15.73 -4.01
N ASN A 50 -8.60 15.53 -3.17
CA ASN A 50 -9.16 16.58 -2.33
C ASN A 50 -8.33 16.86 -1.06
N CYS A 51 -7.85 15.82 -0.37
CA CYS A 51 -7.15 15.98 0.90
C CYS A 51 -5.73 15.40 0.95
N GLY A 52 -5.25 14.80 -0.15
CA GLY A 52 -3.91 14.23 -0.24
C GLY A 52 -3.71 12.90 0.50
N TYR A 53 -4.77 12.31 1.06
CA TYR A 53 -4.69 10.97 1.66
C TYR A 53 -4.33 9.92 0.60
N VAL A 54 -3.37 9.05 0.90
CA VAL A 54 -2.96 7.95 0.04
C VAL A 54 -3.20 6.63 0.75
N GLU A 55 -3.87 5.70 0.07
CA GLU A 55 -4.06 4.32 0.48
C GLU A 55 -3.17 3.41 -0.36
N LEU A 56 -2.47 2.49 0.28
CA LEU A 56 -1.48 1.61 -0.35
C LEU A 56 -1.89 0.15 -0.15
N TYR A 57 -1.84 -0.62 -1.22
CA TYR A 57 -2.24 -2.02 -1.22
C TYR A 57 -1.03 -2.95 -1.36
N LEU A 58 -0.99 -3.96 -0.49
CA LEU A 58 -0.02 -5.04 -0.49
C LEU A 58 -0.69 -6.32 -0.97
N ASP A 59 0.04 -7.20 -1.65
CA ASP A 59 -0.45 -8.55 -1.90
C ASP A 59 -0.64 -9.30 -0.56
N PRO A 60 -1.88 -9.69 -0.19
CA PRO A 60 -2.15 -10.27 1.11
C PRO A 60 -1.55 -11.67 1.27
N LYS A 61 -1.32 -12.42 0.18
CA LYS A 61 -0.68 -13.74 0.24
C LYS A 61 0.79 -13.61 0.63
N THR A 62 1.51 -12.72 -0.05
CA THR A 62 2.91 -12.38 0.20
C THR A 62 3.09 -11.80 1.59
N LEU A 63 2.20 -10.90 2.02
CA LEU A 63 2.24 -10.36 3.38
C LEU A 63 2.13 -11.47 4.43
N LYS A 64 1.14 -12.37 4.30
CA LYS A 64 0.94 -13.47 5.26
C LYS A 64 2.14 -14.41 5.35
N GLN A 65 2.74 -14.77 4.21
CA GLN A 65 3.96 -15.61 4.18
C GLN A 65 5.10 -15.01 4.98
N ARG A 66 5.19 -13.67 5.07
CA ARG A 66 6.27 -12.97 5.77
C ARG A 66 6.03 -12.78 7.26
N LEU A 67 4.78 -12.91 7.71
CA LEU A 67 4.46 -12.73 9.13
C LEU A 67 4.82 -13.94 10.00
N GLY A 68 5.12 -15.10 9.39
CA GLY A 68 5.54 -16.31 10.11
C GLY A 68 4.38 -16.99 10.82
#